data_AF-A0A4V6NG95-F1
#
_entry.id   AF-A0A4V6NG95-F1
#
_cell.length_a   1.000
_cell.length_b   1.000
_cell.length_c   1.000
_cell.angle_alpha   90.00
_cell.angle_beta   90.00
_cell.angle_gamma   90.00
#
_symmetry.space_group_name_H-M   'P 1'
#
loop_
_entity.id
_entity.type
_entity.pdbx_description
1 polymer ?
#
loop_
_entity_poly.entity_id
_entity_poly.type
_entity_poly.pdbx_seq_one_letter_code
_entity_poly.pdbx_strand_id
1 'polypeptide(L)' 'MKSLILRVRDKSEIERLKQFCEVVYVSKYTNVVGVEIRDEYVGLLEKDTNVISYREEVEGAYQPQFSFC' A
#
# COMPACT_ATOMS: atom_id res chain seq x y z
N MET A 1 0.57 -4.00 14.07
CA MET A 1 0.90 -3.13 12.92
C MET A 1 0.88 -4.01 11.70
N LYS A 2 0.33 -3.51 10.60
CA LYS A 2 0.20 -4.26 9.35
C LYS A 2 0.95 -3.56 8.23
N SER A 3 1.69 -4.34 7.47
CA SER A 3 2.33 -3.88 6.23
C SER A 3 1.32 -4.03 5.10
N LEU A 4 1.00 -2.92 4.44
CA LEU A 4 0.05 -2.83 3.36
C LEU A 4 0.72 -2.27 2.11
N ILE A 5 0.33 -2.82 0.96
CA ILE A 5 0.67 -2.28 -0.35
C ILE A 5 -0.53 -1.49 -0.85
N LEU A 6 -0.41 -0.17 -0.87
CA LEU A 6 -1.40 0.76 -1.39
C LEU A 6 -1.18 1.02 -2.87
N ARG A 7 -2.26 1.03 -3.63
CA ARG A 7 -2.31 1.63 -4.96
C ARG A 7 -3.01 2.98 -4.86
N VAL A 8 -2.30 4.03 -5.22
CA VAL A 8 -2.79 5.42 -5.12
C VAL A 8 -3.05 6.02 -6.50
N ARG A 9 -3.88 7.06 -6.60
CA ARG A 9 -4.03 7.83 -7.84
C ARG A 9 -2.83 8.74 -8.07
N ASP A 10 -2.47 9.50 -7.06
CA ASP A 10 -1.36 10.46 -7.10
C ASP A 10 -0.39 10.21 -5.95
N LYS A 11 0.90 10.11 -6.28
CA LYS A 11 1.98 9.93 -5.31
C LYS A 11 2.29 11.22 -4.56
N SER A 12 1.92 12.38 -5.11
CA SER A 12 2.17 13.69 -4.50
C SER A 12 1.33 13.86 -3.23
N GLU A 13 0.17 13.20 -3.14
CA GLU A 13 -0.70 13.24 -1.97
C GLU A 13 -0.32 12.24 -0.85
N ILE A 14 0.78 11.49 -1.00
CA ILE A 14 1.27 10.54 0.02
C ILE A 14 1.63 11.25 1.33
N GLU A 15 1.97 12.55 1.30
CA GLU A 15 2.26 13.29 2.53
C GLU A 15 1.08 13.33 3.51
N ARG A 16 -0.16 13.25 3.03
CA ARG A 16 -1.35 13.16 3.87
C ARG A 16 -1.41 11.81 4.59
N LEU A 17 -1.04 10.73 3.89
CA LEU A 17 -1.01 9.37 4.43
C LEU A 17 -0.02 9.26 5.61
N LYS A 18 1.10 10.00 5.56
CA LYS A 18 2.11 10.03 6.63
C LYS A 18 1.58 10.47 8.00
N GLN A 19 0.39 11.08 8.07
CA GLN A 19 -0.23 11.47 9.34
C GLN A 19 -0.78 10.27 10.13
N PHE A 20 -1.07 9.16 9.45
CA PHE A 20 -1.72 7.99 10.05
C PHE A 20 -1.06 6.65 9.70
N CYS A 21 -0.14 6.62 8.73
CA CYS A 21 0.70 5.48 8.44
C CYS A 21 2.16 5.87 8.22
N GLU A 22 3.06 4.90 8.37
CA GLU A 22 4.48 5.05 8.06
C GLU A 22 4.75 4.54 6.65
N VAL A 23 5.44 5.33 5.83
CA VAL A 23 5.72 4.95 4.44
C VAL A 23 7.04 4.18 4.38
N VAL A 24 6.96 2.88 4.09
CA VAL A 24 8.10 1.96 4.02
C VAL A 24 8.78 2.05 2.66
N TYR A 25 8.00 2.11 1.57
CA TYR A 25 8.55 2.28 0.24
C TYR A 25 7.60 3.04 -0.69
N VAL A 26 8.16 3.75 -1.67
CA VAL A 26 7.40 4.37 -2.76
C VAL A 26 7.96 3.85 -4.08
N SER A 27 7.11 3.26 -4.91
CA SER A 27 7.52 2.79 -6.23
C SER A 27 7.86 3.98 -7.13
N LYS A 28 9.02 3.93 -7.77
CA LYS A 28 9.46 4.96 -8.74
C LYS A 28 8.62 4.92 -10.02
N TYR A 29 8.22 3.73 -10.46
CA TYR A 29 7.62 3.51 -11.78
C TYR A 29 6.10 3.39 -11.74
N THR A 30 5.53 2.97 -10.62
CA THR A 30 4.09 2.74 -10.46
C THR A 30 3.54 3.54 -9.29
N ASN A 31 2.23 3.81 -9.30
CA ASN A 31 1.55 4.48 -8.18
C ASN A 31 1.25 3.49 -7.06
N VAL A 32 2.31 2.85 -6.57
CA VAL A 32 2.26 1.84 -5.53
C VAL A 32 3.17 2.26 -4.39
N VAL A 33 2.66 2.12 -3.17
CA VAL A 33 3.30 2.60 -1.94
C VAL A 33 3.16 1.50 -0.89
N GLY A 34 4.27 1.08 -0.30
CA GLY A 34 4.26 0.24 0.89
C GLY A 34 4.14 1.12 2.12
N VAL A 35 3.18 0.81 2.97
CA VAL A 35 2.98 1.51 4.24
C VAL A 35 2.81 0.52 5.38
N GLU A 36 3.25 0.93 6.56
CA GLU A 36 2.89 0.29 7.81
C GLU A 36 1.83 1.13 8.51
N ILE A 37 0.70 0.51 8.82
CA ILE A 37 -0.42 1.17 9.47
C ILE A 37 -0.85 0.38 10.70
N ARG A 38 -1.37 1.08 11.71
CA ARG A 38 -2.04 0.44 12.84
C ARG A 38 -3.43 -0.02 12.42
N ASP A 39 -3.89 -1.16 12.93
CA ASP A 39 -5.20 -1.74 12.58
C ASP A 39 -6.36 -0.75 12.76
N GLU A 40 -6.27 0.11 13.78
CA GLU A 40 -7.25 1.15 14.10
C GLU A 40 -7.45 2.18 12.98
N TYR A 41 -6.42 2.42 12.16
CA TYR A 41 -6.43 3.41 11.09
C TYR A 41 -6.68 2.81 9.70
N VAL A 42 -6.78 1.49 9.58
CA VAL A 42 -7.03 0.82 8.29
C VAL A 42 -8.35 1.31 7.67
N GLY A 43 -9.39 1.51 8.48
CA GLY A 43 -10.67 2.03 8.01
C GLY A 43 -10.63 3.47 7.49
N LEU A 44 -9.56 4.24 7.75
CA LEU A 44 -9.36 5.56 7.15
C LEU A 44 -8.90 5.46 5.70
N LEU A 45 -8.18 4.39 5.34
CA LEU A 45 -7.70 4.17 3.97
C LEU A 45 -8.86 3.94 2.99
N GLU A 46 -9.94 3.28 3.44
CA GLU A 46 -11.16 3.10 2.63
C GLU A 46 -11.90 4.41 2.35
N LYS A 47 -11.73 5.42 3.21
CA LYS A 47 -12.37 6.73 3.07
C LYS A 47 -11.53 7.71 2.25
N ASP A 48 -10.26 7.39 2.01
CA ASP A 48 -9.34 8.26 1.29
C ASP A 48 -9.56 8.14 -0.22
N THR A 49 -9.92 9.25 -0.87
CA THR A 49 -10.20 9.29 -2.31
C THR A 49 -8.96 9.03 -3.18
N ASN A 50 -7.76 9.21 -2.62
CA ASN A 50 -6.51 8.95 -3.31
C ASN A 50 -6.15 7.46 -3.31
N VAL A 51 -6.67 6.68 -2.36
CA VAL A 51 -6.46 5.23 -2.30
C VAL A 51 -7.43 4.54 -3.26
N ILE A 52 -6.88 3.83 -4.25
CA ILE A 52 -7.66 3.04 -5.21
C ILE A 52 -7.95 1.66 -4.63
N SER A 53 -6.93 1.04 -4.04
CA SER A 53 -7.00 -0.29 -3.47
C SER A 53 -5.82 -0.52 -2.53
N TYR A 54 -5.98 -1.37 -1.53
CA TYR A 54 -4.88 -1.84 -0.71
C TYR A 54 -4.90 -3.36 -0.60
N ARG A 55 -3.74 -3.95 -0.35
CA ARG A 55 -3.60 -5.36 -0.01
C ARG A 55 -2.60 -5.50 1.13
N GLU A 56 -2.80 -6.50 1.96
CA GLU A 56 -1.83 -6.85 2.99
C GLU A 56 -0.59 -7.49 2.35
N GLU A 57 0.58 -7.05 2.81
CA GLU A 57 1.85 -7.64 2.41
C GLU A 57 2.03 -8.92 3.22
N VAL A 58 1.94 -10.06 2.52
CA VAL A 58 2.18 -11.37 3.13
C VAL A 58 3.64 -11.73 2.83
N GLU A 59 4.52 -11.53 3.80
CA GLU A 59 5.87 -12.10 3.74
C GLU A 59 5.76 -13.63 3.61
N GLY A 60 6.20 -14.18 2.47
CA GLY A 60 6.31 -15.62 2.26
C GLY A 60 5.31 -16.28 1.31
N ALA A 61 4.39 -15.54 0.67
CA ALA A 61 3.55 -16.12 -0.39
C ALA A 61 4.34 -16.24 -1.70
N TYR A 62 4.89 -17.44 -1.96
CA TYR A 62 5.45 -17.90 -3.22
C TYR A 62 4.60 -17.38 -4.41
N GLN A 63 5.17 -16.52 -5.25
CA GLN A 63 4.57 -16.19 -6.54
C GLN A 63 4.72 -17.42 -7.44
N PRO A 64 3.64 -18.04 -7.95
CA PRO A 64 3.80 -19.10 -8.93
C PRO A 64 4.52 -18.49 -10.14
N GLN A 65 5.72 -19.00 -10.43
CA GLN A 65 6.38 -18.73 -11.70
C GLN A 65 5.39 -19.14 -12.78
N PHE A 66 4.89 -18.17 -13.54
CA PHE A 66 4.15 -18.44 -14.76
C PHE A 66 5.10 -19.14 -15.74
N SER A 67 5.12 -20.48 -15.70
CA SER A 67 5.67 -21.30 -16.77
C SER A 67 4.64 -21.30 -17.89
N PHE A 68 4.75 -20.33 -18.80
CA PHE A 68 4.18 -20.52 -20.13
C PHE A 68 5.12 -21.48 -20.89
N CYS A 69 4.73 -22.75 -20.97
CA CYS A 69 5.23 -23.67 -22.00
C CYS A 69 4.32 -23.58 -23.23
#